data_AF-A0A923LCI9-F1
#
_entry.id   AF-A0A923LCI9-F1
#
_cell.length_a   1.000
_cell.length_b   1.000
_cell.length_c   1.000
_cell.angle_alpha   90.00
_cell.angle_beta   90.00
_cell.angle_gamma   90.00
#
_symmetry.space_group_name_H-M   'P 1'
#
loop_
_entity.id
_entity.type
_entity.pdbx_description
1 polymer ?
#
loop_
_entity_poly.entity_id
_entity_poly.type
_entity_poly.pdbx_seq_one_letter_code
_entity_poly.pdbx_strand_id
1 'polypeptide(L)'
;MGLFSNHKKVCPICGNPTPRLLPTKIEDMPICKECDKKIYLPDGAVNQMTLDAFRKYLIFYDENLMYRNQFTETWRYDFGFGGGSLLLDTDHKLLRIRDDENALVFTAAEIKSFCIKEDSTAIYASGKSALKCHESDTPEKARAMSQLIEQFMMQRQEFDWMLQRQEMRENHQSRGSSVLPPVAGTNSNRLTTLDRPTFDAKAPVRRFKVDIKFQHPYWEKVHWEVDGPSFDRDQPSVEEYLEKYEKKEKKFHTMAKKLMKLMNPSAKEEWV
;
A
#
# COMPACT_ATOMS: atom_id res chain seq x y z
N MET A 1 -1.41 53.18 23.30
CA MET A 1 -2.55 52.81 22.44
C MET A 1 -1.99 52.35 21.09
N GLY A 2 -2.19 51.09 20.72
CA GLY A 2 -2.12 50.63 19.33
C GLY A 2 -0.83 49.94 18.84
N LEU A 3 -0.39 48.84 19.45
CA LEU A 3 0.46 47.84 18.77
C LEU A 3 -0.24 46.48 18.86
N PHE A 4 -0.39 45.81 17.71
CA PHE A 4 -1.17 44.59 17.46
C PHE A 4 -2.69 44.78 17.37
N SER A 5 -3.17 45.37 16.28
CA SER A 5 -4.49 45.06 15.75
C SER A 5 -4.54 43.56 15.40
N ASN A 6 -4.98 42.76 16.39
CA ASN A 6 -5.19 41.31 16.30
C ASN A 6 -6.40 41.00 15.41
N HIS A 7 -6.30 41.25 14.10
CA HIS A 7 -7.29 40.75 13.16
C HIS A 7 -7.07 39.25 12.99
N LYS A 8 -7.66 38.45 13.91
CA LYS A 8 -7.82 37.01 13.69
C LYS A 8 -8.52 36.87 12.34
N LYS A 9 -7.82 36.31 11.34
CA LYS A 9 -8.45 35.96 10.07
C LYS A 9 -9.59 34.98 10.38
N VAL A 10 -10.76 35.28 9.83
CA VAL A 10 -11.96 34.47 10.00
C VAL A 10 -12.15 33.62 8.76
N CYS A 11 -12.72 32.43 8.94
CA CYS A 11 -12.98 31.51 7.85
C CYS A 11 -14.01 32.13 6.88
N PRO A 12 -13.73 32.20 5.57
CA PRO A 12 -14.64 32.77 4.57
C PRO A 12 -15.90 31.92 4.33
N ILE A 13 -15.97 30.74 4.95
CA ILE A 13 -17.10 29.81 4.84
C ILE A 13 -18.08 29.97 6.02
N CYS A 14 -17.57 29.97 7.25
CA CYS A 14 -18.39 29.89 8.46
C CYS A 14 -18.10 30.97 9.50
N GLY A 15 -17.16 31.88 9.25
CA GLY A 15 -16.80 32.96 10.17
C GLY A 15 -15.97 32.55 11.40
N ASN A 16 -15.72 31.25 11.60
CA ASN A 16 -14.92 30.76 12.72
C ASN A 16 -13.45 31.21 12.64
N PRO A 17 -12.73 31.34 13.77
CA PRO A 17 -11.31 31.69 13.78
C PRO A 17 -10.45 30.67 13.02
N THR A 18 -9.51 31.14 12.21
CA THR A 18 -8.59 30.28 11.45
C THR A 18 -7.31 29.94 12.26
N PRO A 19 -6.67 28.78 12.00
CA PRO A 19 -5.36 28.47 12.57
C PRO A 19 -4.32 29.55 12.23
N ARG A 20 -3.38 29.78 13.16
CA ARG A 20 -2.27 30.74 12.96
C ARG A 20 -1.09 30.13 12.21
N LEU A 21 -0.84 28.85 12.42
CA LEU A 21 0.28 28.12 11.83
C LEU A 21 -0.24 27.18 10.75
N LEU A 22 0.37 27.29 9.56
CA LEU A 22 0.10 26.44 8.40
C LEU A 22 -1.39 26.18 8.15
N PRO A 23 -2.24 27.22 8.05
CA PRO A 23 -3.65 26.99 7.75
C PRO A 23 -3.77 26.46 6.33
N THR A 24 -4.68 25.51 6.13
CA THR A 24 -5.19 25.20 4.79
C THR A 24 -5.79 26.46 4.19
N LYS A 25 -5.47 26.72 2.92
CA LYS A 25 -5.93 27.91 2.19
C LYS A 25 -6.68 27.49 0.94
N ILE A 26 -7.71 28.26 0.63
CA ILE A 26 -8.47 28.15 -0.62
C ILE A 26 -8.51 29.56 -1.20
N GLU A 27 -8.00 29.73 -2.42
CA GLU A 27 -7.76 31.06 -3.02
C GLU A 27 -6.99 32.00 -2.07
N ASP A 28 -5.89 31.52 -1.50
CA ASP A 28 -5.05 32.23 -0.52
C ASP A 28 -5.74 32.66 0.80
N MET A 29 -7.02 32.32 0.97
CA MET A 29 -7.78 32.61 2.19
C MET A 29 -7.76 31.41 3.14
N PRO A 30 -7.34 31.59 4.41
CA PRO A 30 -7.27 30.50 5.37
C PRO A 30 -8.67 30.05 5.79
N ILE A 31 -8.83 28.74 6.00
CA ILE A 31 -10.07 28.14 6.54
C ILE A 31 -9.91 27.72 8.00
N CYS A 32 -11.02 27.56 8.73
CA CYS A 32 -11.00 27.06 10.11
C CYS A 32 -10.80 25.54 10.16
N LYS A 33 -10.42 25.02 11.34
CA LYS A 33 -10.20 23.58 11.56
C LYS A 33 -11.43 22.72 11.24
N GLU A 34 -12.63 23.21 11.49
CA GLU A 34 -13.86 22.44 11.24
C GLU A 34 -14.17 22.31 9.76
N CYS A 35 -13.91 23.35 8.95
CA CYS A 35 -14.01 23.24 7.48
C CYS A 35 -12.88 22.37 6.92
N ASP A 36 -11.68 22.46 7.50
CA ASP A 36 -10.51 21.68 7.12
C ASP A 36 -10.72 20.18 7.34
N LYS A 37 -11.28 19.78 8.49
CA LYS A 37 -11.63 18.37 8.78
C LYS A 37 -12.60 17.75 7.78
N LYS A 38 -13.44 18.55 7.11
CA LYS A 38 -14.38 18.07 6.08
C LYS A 38 -13.71 17.85 4.73
N ILE A 39 -12.44 18.21 4.56
CA ILE A 39 -11.72 18.03 3.30
C ILE A 39 -11.37 16.56 3.12
N TYR A 40 -12.10 15.93 2.22
CA TYR A 40 -11.91 14.56 1.77
C TYR A 40 -11.87 14.53 0.24
N LEU A 41 -10.81 15.12 -0.28
CA LEU A 41 -10.55 15.30 -1.71
C LEU A 41 -9.21 14.64 -2.07
N PRO A 42 -8.98 14.31 -3.36
CA PRO A 42 -7.68 13.88 -3.84
C PRO A 42 -6.58 14.90 -3.50
N ASP A 43 -5.35 14.41 -3.32
CA ASP A 43 -4.22 15.25 -2.97
C ASP A 43 -4.03 16.41 -3.96
N GLY A 44 -3.89 17.62 -3.42
CA GLY A 44 -3.72 18.84 -4.22
C GLY A 44 -4.99 19.41 -4.84
N ALA A 45 -6.14 18.73 -4.77
CA ALA A 45 -7.41 19.25 -5.32
C ALA A 45 -7.83 20.58 -4.68
N VAL A 46 -7.58 20.73 -3.38
CA VAL A 46 -7.88 21.96 -2.62
C VAL A 46 -7.11 23.17 -3.17
N ASN A 47 -5.87 22.96 -3.63
CA ASN A 47 -5.00 24.04 -4.10
C ASN A 47 -5.49 24.69 -5.40
N GLN A 48 -6.35 24.00 -6.16
CA GLN A 48 -6.86 24.45 -7.46
C GLN A 48 -8.33 24.88 -7.38
N MET A 49 -8.93 24.84 -6.20
CA MET A 49 -10.36 25.05 -6.01
C MET A 49 -10.66 26.50 -5.66
N THR A 50 -11.76 27.03 -6.20
CA THR A 50 -12.30 28.33 -5.81
C THR A 50 -13.10 28.25 -4.52
N LEU A 51 -13.32 29.36 -3.82
CA LEU A 51 -14.20 29.38 -2.64
C LEU A 51 -15.61 28.89 -2.96
N ASP A 52 -16.16 29.24 -4.13
CA ASP A 52 -17.49 28.81 -4.55
C ASP A 52 -17.55 27.30 -4.81
N ALA A 53 -16.51 26.73 -5.43
CA ALA A 53 -16.39 25.30 -5.59
C ALA A 53 -16.26 24.60 -4.24
N PHE A 54 -15.53 25.17 -3.28
CA PHE A 54 -15.44 24.62 -1.94
C PHE A 54 -16.77 24.65 -1.20
N ARG A 55 -17.54 25.73 -1.34
CA ARG A 55 -18.90 25.81 -0.76
C ARG A 55 -19.80 24.73 -1.30
N LYS A 56 -19.77 24.47 -2.62
CA LYS A 56 -20.50 23.35 -3.25
C LYS A 56 -20.03 21.99 -2.73
N TYR A 57 -18.72 21.83 -2.56
CA TYR A 57 -18.15 20.62 -1.95
C TYR A 57 -18.66 20.39 -0.53
N LEU A 58 -18.72 21.43 0.30
CA LEU A 58 -19.21 21.30 1.67
C LEU A 58 -20.69 20.92 1.74
N ILE A 59 -21.52 21.45 0.84
CA ILE A 59 -22.93 21.03 0.71
C ILE A 59 -23.00 19.54 0.37
N PHE A 60 -22.24 19.11 -0.65
CA PHE A 60 -22.15 17.70 -1.03
C PHE A 60 -21.66 16.82 0.13
N TYR A 61 -20.65 17.28 0.88
CA TYR A 61 -20.11 16.57 2.04
C TYR A 61 -21.16 16.42 3.15
N ASP A 62 -21.96 17.46 3.38
CA ASP A 62 -23.02 17.44 4.39
C ASP A 62 -24.18 16.54 3.95
N GLU A 63 -24.54 16.52 2.66
CA GLU A 63 -25.49 15.54 2.09
C GLU A 63 -24.99 14.10 2.24
N ASN A 64 -23.68 13.87 2.07
CA ASN A 64 -23.07 12.55 2.26
C ASN A 64 -23.20 12.01 3.70
N LEU A 65 -23.61 12.83 4.68
CA LEU A 65 -23.87 12.40 6.05
C LEU A 65 -24.88 11.25 6.13
N MET A 66 -25.88 11.24 5.24
CA MET A 66 -26.86 10.15 5.21
C MET A 66 -26.21 8.78 4.94
N TYR A 67 -25.24 8.74 4.02
CA TYR A 67 -24.49 7.52 3.70
C TYR A 67 -23.48 7.18 4.80
N ARG A 68 -22.85 8.18 5.42
CA ARG A 68 -21.96 7.97 6.57
C ARG A 68 -22.68 7.30 7.75
N ASN A 69 -23.89 7.76 8.05
CA ASN A 69 -24.71 7.20 9.13
C ASN A 69 -25.26 5.81 8.81
N GLN A 70 -25.55 5.51 7.55
CA GLN A 70 -26.07 4.20 7.13
C GLN A 70 -24.96 3.13 7.01
N PHE A 71 -23.74 3.56 6.68
CA PHE A 71 -22.63 2.66 6.40
C PHE A 71 -22.31 1.76 7.59
N THR A 72 -22.36 0.46 7.33
CA THR A 72 -21.99 -0.61 8.25
C THR A 72 -20.86 -1.40 7.64
N GLU A 73 -19.72 -1.51 8.34
CA GLU A 73 -18.59 -2.26 7.83
C GLU A 73 -18.91 -3.77 7.83
N THR A 74 -18.98 -4.35 6.63
CA THR A 74 -19.18 -5.79 6.42
C THR A 74 -17.89 -6.51 6.05
N TRP A 75 -16.95 -5.78 5.44
CA TRP A 75 -15.67 -6.30 5.00
C TRP A 75 -14.65 -5.18 4.87
N ARG A 76 -13.39 -5.49 5.19
CA ARG A 76 -12.27 -4.55 5.13
C ARG A 76 -11.05 -5.21 4.52
N TYR A 77 -10.28 -4.41 3.79
CA TYR A 77 -8.92 -4.75 3.39
C TYR A 77 -7.97 -3.59 3.70
N ASP A 78 -6.96 -3.90 4.50
CA ASP A 78 -5.90 -2.96 4.84
C ASP A 78 -4.72 -3.16 3.88
N PHE A 79 -4.31 -2.09 3.20
CA PHE A 79 -3.20 -2.12 2.25
C PHE A 79 -1.82 -2.10 2.94
N GLY A 80 -1.79 -2.03 4.28
CA GLY A 80 -0.57 -2.00 5.09
C GLY A 80 -0.18 -0.59 5.51
N PHE A 81 1.03 -0.46 6.07
CA PHE A 81 1.52 0.78 6.67
C PHE A 81 1.54 1.93 5.66
N GLY A 82 0.75 2.98 5.92
CA GLY A 82 0.64 4.16 5.04
C GLY A 82 -0.20 3.95 3.78
N GLY A 83 -0.65 2.72 3.49
CA GLY A 83 -1.44 2.39 2.29
C GLY A 83 -2.94 2.67 2.41
N GLY A 84 -3.45 2.94 3.60
CA GLY A 84 -4.88 3.11 3.85
C GLY A 84 -5.67 1.80 3.81
N SER A 85 -7.01 1.92 3.80
CA SER A 85 -7.92 0.78 3.91
C SER A 85 -9.11 0.95 2.97
N LEU A 86 -9.58 -0.16 2.41
CA LEU A 86 -10.83 -0.24 1.65
C LEU A 86 -11.87 -0.95 2.52
N LEU A 87 -12.94 -0.25 2.85
CA LEU A 87 -14.05 -0.76 3.65
C LEU A 87 -15.28 -0.87 2.76
N LEU A 88 -15.98 -2.00 2.84
CA LEU A 88 -17.18 -2.28 2.08
C LEU A 88 -18.36 -2.53 3.02
N ASP A 89 -19.52 -2.03 2.60
CA ASP A 89 -20.83 -2.36 3.13
C ASP A 89 -21.61 -3.09 2.03
N THR A 90 -21.61 -4.42 2.10
CA THR A 90 -22.27 -5.25 1.09
C THR A 90 -23.79 -5.17 1.16
N ASP A 91 -24.34 -4.78 2.31
CA ASP A 91 -25.77 -4.81 2.57
C ASP A 91 -26.43 -3.55 1.99
N HIS A 92 -25.79 -2.39 2.18
CA HIS A 92 -26.24 -1.10 1.64
C HIS A 92 -25.58 -0.70 0.32
N LYS A 93 -24.64 -1.52 -0.18
CA LYS A 93 -23.87 -1.27 -1.41
C LYS A 93 -23.07 0.03 -1.35
N LEU A 94 -22.37 0.24 -0.24
CA LEU A 94 -21.56 1.41 0.03
C LEU A 94 -20.09 1.01 0.17
N LEU A 95 -19.17 1.95 -0.04
CA LEU A 95 -17.75 1.77 0.27
C LEU A 95 -17.12 3.03 0.86
N ARG A 96 -16.05 2.84 1.64
CA ARG A 96 -15.12 3.89 2.06
C ARG A 96 -13.71 3.52 1.65
N ILE A 97 -12.95 4.52 1.21
CA ILE A 97 -11.56 4.36 0.75
C ILE A 97 -10.54 4.79 1.83
N ARG A 98 -11.01 5.09 3.04
CA ARG A 98 -10.21 5.40 4.22
C ARG A 98 -10.97 4.97 5.49
N ASP A 99 -10.22 4.54 6.49
CA ASP A 99 -10.72 4.28 7.83
C ASP A 99 -10.80 5.58 8.64
N ASP A 100 -11.81 6.40 8.31
CA ASP A 100 -12.13 7.64 9.02
C ASP A 100 -13.66 7.79 9.05
N GLU A 101 -14.22 8.16 10.21
CA GLU A 101 -15.65 8.40 10.38
C GLU A 101 -16.13 9.59 9.54
N ASN A 102 -15.24 10.55 9.26
CA ASN A 102 -15.51 11.70 8.41
C ASN A 102 -15.22 11.44 6.92
N ALA A 103 -14.75 10.24 6.56
CA ALA A 103 -14.51 9.91 5.16
C ALA A 103 -15.81 9.94 4.36
N LEU A 104 -15.71 10.34 3.09
CA LEU A 104 -16.83 10.19 2.16
C LEU A 104 -17.17 8.71 1.99
N VAL A 105 -18.46 8.43 1.98
CA VAL A 105 -19.00 7.13 1.59
C VAL A 105 -19.44 7.21 0.13
N PHE A 106 -18.97 6.28 -0.68
CA PHE A 106 -19.33 6.16 -2.09
C PHE A 106 -20.37 5.07 -2.27
N THR A 107 -21.26 5.26 -3.22
CA THR A 107 -22.24 4.24 -3.62
C THR A 107 -21.64 3.34 -4.69
N ALA A 108 -22.07 2.08 -4.73
CA ALA A 108 -21.63 1.15 -5.76
C ALA A 108 -21.96 1.61 -7.19
N ALA A 109 -23.02 2.42 -7.36
CA ALA A 109 -23.44 2.97 -8.63
C ALA A 109 -22.42 3.98 -9.21
N GLU A 110 -21.65 4.64 -8.35
CA GLU A 110 -20.58 5.57 -8.74
C GLU A 110 -19.33 4.85 -9.21
N ILE A 111 -19.19 3.54 -8.95
CA ILE A 111 -18.03 2.78 -9.45
C ILE A 111 -18.23 2.50 -10.94
N LYS A 112 -17.28 2.99 -11.75
CA LYS A 112 -17.26 2.75 -13.20
C LYS A 112 -16.63 1.41 -13.53
N SER A 113 -15.48 1.13 -12.91
CA SER A 113 -14.68 -0.08 -13.13
C SER A 113 -13.59 -0.20 -12.07
N PHE A 114 -13.10 -1.40 -11.83
CA PHE A 114 -11.86 -1.62 -11.08
C PHE A 114 -10.91 -2.57 -11.80
N CYS A 115 -9.63 -2.48 -11.47
CA CYS A 115 -8.59 -3.35 -11.99
C CYS A 115 -7.55 -3.64 -10.89
N ILE A 116 -7.18 -4.91 -10.74
CA ILE A 116 -6.07 -5.38 -9.91
C ILE A 116 -5.00 -5.93 -10.85
N LYS A 117 -3.77 -5.45 -10.67
CA LYS A 117 -2.63 -5.83 -11.50
C LYS A 117 -1.48 -6.36 -10.67
N GLU A 118 -0.75 -7.30 -11.24
CA GLU A 118 0.58 -7.73 -10.84
C GLU A 118 1.60 -6.98 -11.68
N ASP A 119 2.28 -6.01 -11.07
CA ASP A 119 3.19 -5.05 -11.68
C ASP A 119 2.56 -4.22 -12.82
N SER A 120 2.37 -4.84 -13.98
CA SER A 120 1.72 -4.28 -15.16
C SER A 120 0.62 -5.17 -15.76
N THR A 121 0.56 -6.43 -15.38
CA THR A 121 -0.37 -7.44 -15.91
C THR A 121 -1.67 -7.43 -15.09
N ALA A 122 -2.82 -7.28 -15.74
CA ALA A 122 -4.10 -7.33 -15.05
C ALA A 122 -4.50 -8.78 -14.74
N ILE A 123 -4.70 -9.09 -13.46
CA ILE A 123 -5.18 -10.40 -13.00
C ILE A 123 -6.68 -10.39 -12.73
N TYR A 124 -7.21 -9.25 -12.30
CA TYR A 124 -8.64 -9.05 -12.08
C TYR A 124 -9.08 -7.73 -12.68
N ALA A 125 -10.13 -7.75 -13.50
CA ALA A 125 -10.73 -6.54 -14.03
C ALA A 125 -12.24 -6.70 -14.10
N SER A 126 -12.97 -5.70 -13.61
CA SER A 126 -14.42 -5.67 -13.75
C SER A 126 -14.89 -4.30 -14.18
N GLY A 127 -15.77 -4.31 -15.17
CA GLY A 127 -16.71 -3.22 -15.40
C GLY A 127 -18.01 -3.49 -14.65
N LYS A 128 -19.14 -3.29 -15.33
CA LYS A 128 -20.49 -3.55 -14.79
C LYS A 128 -21.06 -4.93 -15.15
N SER A 129 -20.41 -5.69 -16.03
CA SER A 129 -20.94 -6.94 -16.60
C SER A 129 -20.46 -8.20 -15.89
N ALA A 130 -19.16 -8.46 -15.89
CA ALA A 130 -18.54 -9.65 -15.32
C ALA A 130 -17.16 -9.32 -14.75
N LEU A 131 -16.72 -10.14 -13.78
CA LEU A 131 -15.35 -10.13 -13.30
C LEU A 131 -14.51 -10.99 -14.24
N LYS A 132 -13.60 -10.35 -14.98
CA LYS A 132 -12.60 -11.04 -15.78
C LYS A 132 -11.42 -11.42 -14.90
N CYS A 133 -11.16 -12.71 -14.82
CA CYS A 133 -10.04 -13.30 -14.10
C CYS A 133 -9.03 -13.81 -15.13
N HIS A 134 -7.79 -13.32 -15.06
CA HIS A 134 -6.71 -13.77 -15.92
C HIS A 134 -5.76 -14.66 -15.13
N GLU A 135 -5.27 -15.72 -15.77
CA GLU A 135 -4.25 -16.58 -15.18
C GLU A 135 -2.93 -15.81 -15.02
N SER A 136 -2.33 -15.92 -13.83
CA SER A 136 -1.05 -15.28 -13.56
C SER A 136 0.11 -16.16 -14.05
N ASP A 137 1.10 -15.53 -14.67
CA ASP A 137 2.37 -16.16 -15.04
C ASP A 137 3.38 -16.20 -13.86
N THR A 138 3.00 -15.65 -12.70
CA THR A 138 3.84 -15.58 -11.49
C THR A 138 4.29 -16.94 -10.99
N PRO A 139 3.44 -17.99 -10.94
CA PRO A 139 3.87 -19.29 -10.48
C PRO A 139 4.94 -19.93 -11.39
N GLU A 140 4.83 -19.72 -12.70
CA GLU A 140 5.83 -20.20 -13.66
C GLU A 140 7.15 -19.44 -13.51
N LYS A 141 7.09 -18.11 -13.39
CA LYS A 141 8.26 -17.27 -13.12
C LYS A 141 8.96 -17.65 -11.83
N ALA A 142 8.21 -17.95 -10.76
CA ALA A 142 8.77 -18.39 -9.48
C ALA A 142 9.51 -19.74 -9.63
N ARG A 143 8.91 -20.71 -10.32
CA ARG A 143 9.55 -22.01 -10.61
C ARG A 143 10.79 -21.89 -11.49
N ALA A 144 10.83 -20.94 -12.42
CA ALA A 144 12.01 -20.68 -13.23
C ALA A 144 13.22 -20.18 -12.39
N MET A 145 12.98 -19.69 -11.17
CA MET A 145 14.05 -19.23 -10.27
C MET A 145 14.70 -20.36 -9.46
N SER A 146 14.22 -21.61 -9.54
CA SER A 146 14.79 -22.74 -8.79
C SER A 146 16.29 -22.90 -9.03
N GLN A 147 16.75 -22.83 -10.28
CA GLN A 147 18.17 -22.95 -10.61
C GLN A 147 19.02 -21.84 -10.00
N LEU A 148 18.50 -20.61 -9.96
CA LEU A 148 19.19 -19.46 -9.36
C LEU A 148 19.27 -19.62 -7.83
N ILE A 149 18.20 -20.11 -7.21
CA ILE A 149 18.13 -20.40 -5.78
C ILE A 149 19.12 -21.51 -5.41
N GLU A 150 19.17 -22.59 -6.19
CA GLU A 150 20.14 -23.68 -5.99
C GLU A 150 21.60 -23.19 -6.05
N GLN A 151 21.92 -22.37 -7.06
CA GLN A 151 23.25 -21.76 -7.18
C GLN A 151 23.60 -20.88 -5.97
N PHE A 152 22.66 -20.07 -5.51
CA PHE A 152 22.84 -19.25 -4.31
C PHE A 152 23.06 -20.10 -3.05
N MET A 153 22.27 -21.16 -2.87
CA MET A 153 22.41 -22.05 -1.71
C MET A 153 23.77 -22.74 -1.69
N MET A 154 24.29 -23.15 -2.85
CA MET A 154 25.67 -23.67 -2.96
C MET A 154 26.73 -22.61 -2.60
N GLN A 155 26.60 -21.38 -3.12
CA GLN A 155 27.53 -20.29 -2.80
C GLN A 155 27.55 -19.96 -1.30
N ARG A 156 26.37 -19.96 -0.68
CA ARG A 156 26.21 -19.70 0.75
C ARG A 156 26.80 -20.83 1.60
N GLN A 157 26.60 -22.09 1.19
CA GLN A 157 27.22 -23.25 1.83
C GLN A 157 28.75 -23.22 1.71
N GLU A 158 29.27 -22.84 0.54
CA GLU A 158 30.72 -22.66 0.34
C GLU A 158 31.29 -21.55 1.24
N PHE A 159 30.59 -20.43 1.35
CA PHE A 159 30.95 -19.34 2.25
C PHE A 159 31.00 -19.81 3.71
N ASP A 160 29.97 -20.52 4.18
CA ASP A 160 29.92 -21.04 5.54
C ASP A 160 31.04 -22.05 5.82
N TRP A 161 31.39 -22.91 4.84
CA TRP A 161 32.55 -23.79 4.93
C TRP A 161 33.90 -23.05 4.96
N MET A 162 34.03 -21.95 4.23
CA MET A 162 35.22 -21.10 4.28
C MET A 162 35.37 -20.44 5.65
N LEU A 163 34.28 -19.88 6.19
CA LEU A 163 34.25 -19.25 7.50
C LEU A 163 34.64 -20.26 8.60
N GLN A 164 34.04 -21.45 8.59
CA GLN A 164 34.34 -22.50 9.56
C GLN A 164 35.80 -22.99 9.48
N ARG A 165 36.36 -23.13 8.27
CA ARG A 165 37.80 -23.46 8.10
C ARG A 165 38.71 -22.36 8.62
N GLN A 166 38.35 -21.10 8.43
CA GLN A 166 39.12 -19.96 8.95
C GLN A 166 39.14 -19.98 10.47
N GLU A 167 37.97 -20.15 11.12
CA GLU A 167 37.85 -20.25 12.58
C GLU A 167 38.65 -21.42 13.16
N MET A 168 38.64 -22.58 12.51
CA MET A 168 39.45 -23.73 12.94
C MET A 168 40.96 -23.46 12.85
N ARG A 169 41.43 -22.74 11.82
CA ARG A 169 42.85 -22.36 11.70
C ARG A 169 43.26 -21.38 12.79
N GLU A 170 42.42 -20.39 13.07
CA GLU A 170 42.65 -19.40 14.12
C GLU A 170 42.69 -20.06 15.50
N ASN A 171 41.73 -20.93 15.82
CA ASN A 171 41.71 -21.68 17.08
C ASN A 171 42.94 -22.59 17.26
N HIS A 172 43.42 -23.23 16.20
CA HIS A 172 44.66 -24.03 16.26
C HIS A 172 45.90 -23.16 16.47
N GLN A 173 45.98 -21.98 15.86
CA GLN A 173 47.09 -21.03 16.06
C GLN A 173 47.10 -20.46 17.48
N SER A 174 45.92 -20.13 18.04
CA SER A 174 45.80 -19.59 19.40
C SER A 174 46.15 -20.59 20.51
N ARG A 175 46.05 -21.91 20.25
CA ARG A 175 46.42 -22.95 21.25
C ARG A 175 47.92 -23.18 21.40
N GLY A 176 48.75 -22.65 20.51
CA GLY A 176 50.22 -22.81 20.54
C GLY A 176 51.01 -21.57 20.94
N SER A 177 50.36 -20.43 21.20
CA SER A 177 51.05 -19.16 21.46
C SER A 177 50.40 -18.41 22.63
N SER A 178 51.15 -18.19 23.71
CA SER A 178 50.80 -17.25 24.79
C SER A 178 51.03 -15.81 24.31
N VAL A 179 50.33 -15.39 23.27
CA VAL A 179 50.43 -14.03 22.74
C VAL A 179 49.09 -13.34 22.93
N LEU A 180 49.17 -12.14 23.52
CA LEU A 180 48.08 -11.19 23.73
C LEU A 180 47.16 -11.08 22.52
N PRO A 181 45.86 -10.74 22.71
CA PRO A 181 44.93 -10.59 21.60
C PRO A 181 45.50 -9.62 20.56
N PRO A 182 45.42 -9.93 19.26
CA PRO A 182 45.89 -9.02 18.23
C PRO A 182 45.09 -7.72 18.33
N VAL A 183 45.78 -6.59 18.27
CA VAL A 183 45.16 -5.27 18.14
C VAL A 183 44.24 -5.31 16.92
N ALA A 184 42.97 -4.96 17.12
CA ALA A 184 41.98 -4.82 16.06
C ALA A 184 42.47 -3.78 15.04
N GLY A 185 43.04 -4.21 13.92
CA GLY A 185 43.53 -3.24 12.95
C GLY A 185 44.06 -3.73 11.61
N THR A 186 44.47 -5.00 11.41
CA THR A 186 45.36 -5.26 10.25
C THR A 186 45.18 -6.58 9.50
N ASN A 187 44.01 -7.22 9.55
CA ASN A 187 43.67 -8.30 8.60
C ASN A 187 42.43 -7.93 7.78
N SER A 188 42.63 -7.14 6.72
CA SER A 188 41.57 -6.71 5.79
C SER A 188 40.93 -7.86 4.97
N ASN A 189 41.46 -9.09 5.06
CA ASN A 189 40.99 -10.26 4.30
C ASN A 189 40.30 -11.32 5.17
N ARG A 190 39.95 -11.01 6.42
CA ARG A 190 39.26 -11.95 7.32
C ARG A 190 37.78 -11.99 6.96
N LEU A 191 37.28 -13.15 6.56
CA LEU A 191 35.85 -13.35 6.30
C LEU A 191 35.08 -13.24 7.62
N THR A 192 33.95 -12.53 7.61
CA THR A 192 33.05 -12.39 8.76
C THR A 192 31.63 -12.79 8.38
N THR A 193 30.76 -12.98 9.37
CA THR A 193 29.33 -13.25 9.13
C THR A 193 28.62 -12.11 8.38
N LEU A 194 29.17 -10.89 8.37
CA LEU A 194 28.64 -9.75 7.63
C LEU A 194 28.89 -9.85 6.13
N ASP A 195 29.91 -10.62 5.72
CA ASP A 195 30.26 -10.84 4.31
C ASP A 195 29.44 -11.99 3.69
N ARG A 196 28.53 -12.60 4.47
CA ARG A 196 27.71 -13.72 4.01
C ARG A 196 26.85 -13.26 2.83
N PRO A 197 26.85 -14.02 1.70
CA PRO A 197 26.04 -13.66 0.55
C PRO A 197 24.55 -13.69 0.93
N THR A 198 23.80 -12.70 0.42
CA THR A 198 22.34 -12.63 0.58
C THR A 198 21.67 -12.76 -0.78
N PHE A 199 20.49 -13.38 -0.80
CA PHE A 199 19.71 -13.52 -2.01
C PHE A 199 18.99 -12.20 -2.31
N ASP A 200 19.43 -11.52 -3.37
CA ASP A 200 18.88 -10.22 -3.81
C ASP A 200 18.40 -10.30 -5.27
N ALA A 201 17.71 -11.39 -5.60
CA ALA A 201 17.07 -11.54 -6.91
C ALA A 201 15.73 -10.79 -6.95
N LYS A 202 15.38 -10.28 -8.14
CA LYS A 202 14.07 -9.66 -8.35
C LYS A 202 12.97 -10.71 -8.20
N ALA A 203 12.03 -10.46 -7.29
CA ALA A 203 10.85 -11.28 -7.13
C ALA A 203 10.02 -11.32 -8.44
N PRO A 204 9.36 -12.46 -8.75
CA PRO A 204 8.46 -12.61 -9.89
C PRO A 204 7.39 -11.52 -10.01
N VAL A 205 6.81 -11.11 -8.88
CA VAL A 205 5.94 -9.94 -8.75
C VAL A 205 6.52 -8.99 -7.71
N ARG A 206 6.68 -7.73 -8.08
CA ARG A 206 7.21 -6.70 -7.17
C ARG A 206 6.12 -5.94 -6.46
N ARG A 207 5.02 -5.63 -7.13
CA ARG A 207 3.89 -4.86 -6.58
C ARG A 207 2.56 -5.33 -7.15
N PHE A 208 1.56 -5.34 -6.29
CA PHE A 208 0.16 -5.37 -6.68
C PHE A 208 -0.37 -3.95 -6.76
N LYS A 209 -1.13 -3.65 -7.81
CA LYS A 209 -1.77 -2.34 -8.02
C LYS A 209 -3.26 -2.51 -8.04
N VAL A 210 -3.97 -1.72 -7.26
CA VAL A 210 -5.43 -1.72 -7.18
C VAL A 210 -5.92 -0.36 -7.64
N ASP A 211 -6.61 -0.34 -8.77
CA ASP A 211 -7.20 0.84 -9.37
C ASP A 211 -8.73 0.75 -9.29
N ILE A 212 -9.39 1.74 -8.70
CA ILE A 212 -10.85 1.89 -8.79
C ILE A 212 -11.14 3.23 -9.47
N LYS A 213 -11.95 3.20 -10.53
CA LYS A 213 -12.41 4.39 -11.26
C LYS A 213 -13.85 4.70 -10.87
N PHE A 214 -14.12 5.97 -10.58
CA PHE A 214 -15.42 6.47 -10.19
C PHE A 214 -16.00 7.40 -11.24
N GLN A 215 -17.32 7.48 -11.27
CA GLN A 215 -18.09 8.52 -11.91
C GLN A 215 -18.62 9.43 -10.79
N HIS A 216 -17.72 10.20 -10.17
CA HIS A 216 -18.02 11.04 -9.01
C HIS A 216 -17.49 12.48 -9.23
N PRO A 217 -18.18 13.54 -8.76
CA PRO A 217 -17.81 14.93 -9.06
C PRO A 217 -16.41 15.35 -8.60
N TYR A 218 -15.90 14.71 -7.53
CA TYR A 218 -14.63 15.07 -6.90
C TYR A 218 -13.56 13.97 -6.95
N TRP A 219 -13.96 12.74 -7.30
CA TRP A 219 -13.08 11.57 -7.27
C TRP A 219 -13.17 10.88 -8.63
N GLU A 220 -12.08 10.87 -9.39
CA GLU A 220 -12.03 10.18 -10.68
C GLU A 220 -11.48 8.76 -10.54
N LYS A 221 -10.43 8.61 -9.75
CA LYS A 221 -9.79 7.32 -9.49
C LYS A 221 -9.14 7.32 -8.11
N VAL A 222 -9.00 6.13 -7.56
CA VAL A 222 -8.13 5.86 -6.41
C VAL A 222 -7.19 4.72 -6.79
N HIS A 223 -5.98 4.79 -6.25
CA HIS A 223 -4.91 3.88 -6.57
C HIS A 223 -4.20 3.45 -5.29
N TRP A 224 -3.96 2.16 -5.16
CA TRP A 224 -3.16 1.58 -4.09
C TRP A 224 -2.06 0.70 -4.66
N GLU A 225 -0.86 0.81 -4.10
CA GLU A 225 0.24 -0.11 -4.34
C GLU A 225 0.49 -0.95 -3.09
N VAL A 226 0.62 -2.25 -3.27
CA VAL A 226 0.97 -3.20 -2.20
C VAL A 226 2.19 -3.98 -2.64
N ASP A 227 3.21 -4.07 -1.81
CA ASP A 227 4.41 -4.83 -2.16
C ASP A 227 4.10 -6.31 -2.41
N GLY A 228 4.76 -6.91 -3.39
CA GLY A 228 4.68 -8.33 -3.68
C GLY A 228 5.32 -9.18 -2.57
N PRO A 229 5.11 -10.50 -2.58
CA PRO A 229 5.94 -11.40 -1.78
C PRO A 229 7.40 -11.29 -2.23
N SER A 230 8.32 -11.49 -1.29
CA SER A 230 9.76 -11.59 -1.55
C SER A 230 10.27 -12.95 -1.09
N PHE A 231 11.36 -13.40 -1.72
CA PHE A 231 12.11 -14.53 -1.20
C PHE A 231 12.76 -14.17 0.14
N ASP A 232 12.96 -15.19 0.98
CA ASP A 232 13.82 -15.04 2.13
C ASP A 232 15.27 -14.78 1.66
N ARG A 233 15.94 -13.82 2.30
CA ARG A 233 17.28 -13.39 1.88
C ARG A 233 18.35 -14.43 2.25
N ASP A 234 18.05 -15.26 3.22
CA ASP A 234 18.94 -16.26 3.79
C ASP A 234 18.64 -17.66 3.25
N GLN A 235 17.36 -18.04 3.20
CA GLN A 235 16.90 -19.36 2.77
C GLN A 235 15.79 -19.21 1.72
N PRO A 236 16.09 -18.70 0.52
CA PRO A 236 15.10 -18.55 -0.53
C PRO A 236 14.51 -19.91 -0.93
N SER A 237 13.19 -20.00 -1.03
CA SER A 237 12.46 -21.18 -1.51
C SER A 237 11.36 -20.74 -2.48
N VAL A 238 11.19 -21.52 -3.56
CA VAL A 238 10.12 -21.32 -4.52
C VAL A 238 8.77 -21.65 -3.86
N GLU A 239 8.70 -22.73 -3.10
CA GLU A 239 7.50 -23.20 -2.42
C GLU A 239 7.02 -22.15 -1.41
N GLU A 240 7.91 -21.63 -0.56
CA GLU A 240 7.56 -20.59 0.41
C GLU A 240 7.10 -19.30 -0.30
N TYR A 241 7.75 -18.94 -1.41
CA TYR A 241 7.32 -17.80 -2.22
C TYR A 241 5.91 -18.01 -2.78
N LEU A 242 5.64 -19.18 -3.36
CA LEU A 242 4.34 -19.53 -3.93
C LEU A 242 3.24 -19.54 -2.87
N GLU A 243 3.50 -20.06 -1.67
CA GLU A 243 2.54 -20.01 -0.57
C GLU A 243 2.18 -18.57 -0.16
N LYS A 244 3.19 -17.70 -0.04
CA LYS A 244 3.00 -16.27 0.25
C LYS A 244 2.22 -15.58 -0.87
N TYR A 245 2.54 -15.91 -2.12
CA TYR A 245 1.87 -15.40 -3.31
C TYR A 245 0.40 -15.82 -3.34
N GLU A 246 0.10 -17.12 -3.27
CA GLU A 246 -1.27 -17.65 -3.30
C GLU A 246 -2.13 -17.08 -2.17
N LYS A 247 -1.57 -16.94 -0.96
CA LYS A 247 -2.28 -16.34 0.16
C LYS A 247 -2.68 -14.89 -0.15
N LYS A 248 -1.84 -14.15 -0.87
CA LYS A 248 -2.07 -12.75 -1.22
C LYS A 248 -3.01 -12.61 -2.41
N GLU A 249 -2.80 -13.42 -3.44
CA GLU A 249 -3.67 -13.60 -4.59
C GLU A 249 -5.10 -13.91 -4.14
N LYS A 250 -5.31 -14.90 -3.26
CA LYS A 250 -6.64 -15.24 -2.70
C LYS A 250 -7.33 -14.06 -2.02
N LYS A 251 -6.58 -13.20 -1.33
CA LYS A 251 -7.14 -11.97 -0.73
C LYS A 251 -7.58 -10.97 -1.80
N PHE A 252 -6.78 -10.78 -2.86
CA PHE A 252 -7.15 -9.92 -3.98
C PHE A 252 -8.32 -10.49 -4.78
N HIS A 253 -8.40 -11.81 -4.97
CA HIS A 253 -9.56 -12.48 -5.56
C HIS A 253 -10.82 -12.23 -4.74
N THR A 254 -10.73 -12.39 -3.42
CA THR A 254 -11.84 -12.11 -2.49
C THR A 254 -12.29 -10.66 -2.57
N MET A 255 -11.34 -9.72 -2.60
CA MET A 255 -11.64 -8.30 -2.78
C MET A 255 -12.32 -8.03 -4.12
N ALA A 256 -11.80 -8.57 -5.22
CA ALA A 256 -12.37 -8.42 -6.56
C ALA A 256 -13.80 -8.96 -6.62
N LYS A 257 -14.04 -10.15 -6.05
CA LYS A 257 -15.37 -10.75 -5.91
C LYS A 257 -16.32 -9.84 -5.15
N LYS A 258 -15.90 -9.33 -3.99
CA LYS A 258 -16.73 -8.45 -3.14
C LYS A 258 -17.05 -7.14 -3.85
N LEU A 259 -16.06 -6.50 -4.48
CA LEU A 259 -16.26 -5.29 -5.29
C LEU A 259 -17.19 -5.53 -6.48
N MET A 260 -17.01 -6.64 -7.20
CA MET A 260 -17.90 -6.99 -8.31
C MET A 260 -19.33 -7.21 -7.83
N LYS A 261 -19.54 -7.97 -6.74
CA LYS A 261 -20.88 -8.21 -6.18
C LYS A 261 -21.53 -6.94 -5.64
N LEU A 262 -20.73 -6.02 -5.11
CA LEU A 262 -21.17 -4.68 -4.70
C LEU A 262 -21.75 -3.91 -5.90
N MET A 263 -21.02 -3.90 -7.03
CA MET A 263 -21.42 -3.21 -8.26
C MET A 263 -22.59 -3.88 -8.98
N ASN A 264 -22.57 -5.22 -9.10
CA ASN A 264 -23.58 -6.02 -9.76
C ASN A 264 -23.72 -7.38 -9.06
N PRO A 265 -24.76 -7.58 -8.23
CA PRO A 265 -24.98 -8.84 -7.52
C PRO A 265 -25.12 -10.06 -8.44
N SER A 266 -25.62 -9.86 -9.66
CA SER A 266 -25.84 -10.90 -10.66
C SER A 266 -24.63 -11.17 -11.54
N ALA A 267 -23.58 -10.36 -11.46
CA ALA A 267 -22.37 -10.57 -12.25
C ALA A 267 -21.68 -11.88 -11.87
N LYS A 268 -21.11 -12.53 -12.89
CA LYS A 268 -20.41 -13.81 -12.78
C LYS A 268 -18.91 -13.60 -12.98
N GLU A 269 -18.16 -14.62 -12.60
CA GLU A 269 -16.72 -14.71 -12.87
C GLU A 269 -16.51 -15.39 -14.22
N GLU A 270 -15.68 -14.78 -15.05
CA GLU A 270 -15.26 -15.27 -16.35
C GLU A 270 -13.74 -15.41 -16.32
N TRP A 271 -13.25 -16.64 -16.48
CA TRP A 271 -11.82 -16.92 -16.64
C TRP A 271 -11.47 -16.72 -18.13
N VAL A 272 -10.52 -15.82 -18.39
CA VAL A 272 -10.14 -15.34 -19.73
C VAL A 272 -8.65 -15.53 -19.97
#